data_AF-A0A7I9XVA9-F1
#
_entry.id   AF-A0A7I9XVA9-F1
#
_cell.length_a   1.000
_cell.length_b   1.000
_cell.length_c   1.000
_cell.angle_alpha   90.00
_cell.angle_beta   90.00
_cell.angle_gamma   90.00
#
_symmetry.space_group_name_H-M   'P 1'
#
loop_
_entity.id
_entity.type
_entity.pdbx_description
1 polymer ?
#
loop_
_entity_poly.entity_id
_entity_poly.type
_entity_poly.pdbx_seq_one_letter_code
_entity_poly.pdbx_strand_id
1 'polypeptide(L)'
;MRLLTGIEVDILDDGSLDQEPELLARLDIVVASVHSTLAMDSVAMTRRMLRAVANEHVDVLGHCTGRLVAGNRGIRAESSFDAEAVFTACREHGTAVEVNSPGTA
;
A
#
# COMPACT_ATOMS: atom_id res chain seq x y z
N MET A 1 -13.65 -15.81 17.72
CA MET A 1 -13.06 -15.24 16.50
C MET A 1 -13.86 -14.00 16.13
N ARG A 2 -13.21 -12.83 16.01
CA ARG A 2 -13.85 -11.61 15.49
C ARG A 2 -13.48 -11.52 14.02
N LEU A 3 -14.46 -11.23 13.17
CA LEU A 3 -14.22 -10.90 11.76
C LEU A 3 -14.17 -9.39 11.63
N LEU A 4 -13.21 -8.89 10.84
CA LEU A 4 -13.11 -7.48 10.46
C LEU A 4 -13.48 -7.38 8.99
N THR A 5 -14.40 -6.49 8.66
CA THR A 5 -14.66 -6.11 7.28
C THR A 5 -13.50 -5.25 6.80
N GLY A 6 -12.89 -5.62 5.69
CA GLY A 6 -11.77 -4.87 5.17
C GLY A 6 -11.58 -5.01 3.68
N ILE A 7 -10.72 -4.17 3.15
CA ILE A 7 -10.35 -4.13 1.74
C ILE A 7 -8.84 -3.96 1.60
N GLU A 8 -8.29 -4.57 0.57
CA GLU A 8 -7.03 -4.12 -0.02
C GLU A 8 -7.38 -3.23 -1.22
N VAL A 9 -7.26 -1.91 -1.05
CA VAL A 9 -7.60 -0.92 -2.06
C VAL A 9 -6.36 -0.54 -2.87
N ASP A 10 -6.52 -0.45 -4.19
CA ASP A 10 -5.45 -0.02 -5.08
C ASP A 10 -5.15 1.47 -4.86
N ILE A 11 -3.86 1.78 -4.73
CA ILE A 11 -3.34 3.14 -4.86
C ILE A 11 -3.18 3.41 -6.35
N LEU A 12 -3.91 4.37 -6.92
CA LEU A 12 -3.82 4.76 -8.33
C LEU A 12 -2.53 5.54 -8.62
N ASP A 13 -2.19 5.74 -9.89
CA ASP A 13 -0.91 6.37 -10.30
C ASP A 13 -0.70 7.78 -9.74
N ASP A 14 -1.78 8.51 -9.45
CA ASP A 14 -1.73 9.85 -8.85
C ASP A 14 -1.75 9.84 -7.31
N GLY A 15 -1.81 8.65 -6.70
CA GLY A 15 -1.88 8.45 -5.25
C GLY A 15 -3.29 8.51 -4.64
N SER A 16 -4.34 8.66 -5.45
CA SER A 16 -5.73 8.44 -4.99
C SER A 16 -6.02 6.95 -4.79
N LEU A 17 -7.14 6.62 -4.15
CA LEU A 17 -7.54 5.23 -3.85
C LEU A 17 -8.65 4.80 -4.81
N ASP A 18 -8.64 3.54 -5.22
CA ASP A 18 -9.63 2.94 -6.14
C ASP A 18 -10.97 2.60 -5.47
N GLN A 19 -11.50 3.48 -4.61
CA GLN A 19 -12.82 3.36 -3.96
C GLN A 19 -13.34 4.72 -3.51
N GLU A 20 -14.66 4.82 -3.36
CA GLU A 20 -15.31 6.02 -2.80
C GLU A 20 -15.03 6.16 -1.29
N PRO A 21 -14.74 7.38 -0.77
CA PRO A 21 -14.47 7.62 0.65
C PRO A 21 -15.56 7.09 1.59
N GLU A 22 -16.83 7.22 1.21
CA GLU A 22 -17.97 6.76 2.02
C GLU A 22 -18.01 5.24 2.16
N LEU A 23 -17.45 4.50 1.20
CA LEU A 23 -17.28 3.05 1.32
C LEU A 23 -16.14 2.72 2.27
N LEU A 24 -14.99 3.39 2.13
CA LEU A 24 -13.82 3.16 2.96
C LEU A 24 -14.11 3.46 4.44
N ALA A 25 -14.84 4.54 4.73
CA ALA A 25 -15.25 4.93 6.08
C ALA A 25 -16.15 3.91 6.80
N ARG A 26 -16.69 2.91 6.10
CA ARG A 26 -17.55 1.86 6.67
C ARG A 26 -16.82 0.57 7.01
N LEU A 27 -15.55 0.44 6.65
CA LEU A 27 -14.77 -0.77 6.87
C LEU A 27 -14.10 -0.74 8.24
N ASP A 28 -13.86 -1.92 8.82
CA ASP A 28 -13.09 -2.04 10.06
C ASP A 28 -11.58 -1.86 9.82
N ILE A 29 -11.10 -2.13 8.60
CA ILE A 29 -9.68 -1.99 8.22
C ILE A 29 -9.50 -1.77 6.71
N VAL A 30 -8.62 -0.85 6.33
CA VAL A 30 -8.24 -0.55 4.94
C VAL A 30 -6.74 -0.71 4.76
N VAL A 31 -6.36 -1.60 3.85
CA VAL A 31 -4.97 -1.79 3.39
C VAL A 31 -4.84 -1.11 2.03
N ALA A 32 -3.95 -0.14 1.88
CA ALA A 32 -3.66 0.51 0.60
C ALA A 32 -2.38 -0.08 -0.01
N SER A 33 -2.45 -0.57 -1.26
CA SER A 33 -1.34 -1.25 -1.93
C SER A 33 -1.09 -0.71 -3.35
N VAL A 34 0.17 -0.72 -3.80
CA VAL A 34 0.50 -0.43 -5.20
C VAL A 34 0.55 -1.74 -5.99
N HIS A 35 -0.32 -1.90 -6.99
CA HIS A 35 -0.37 -3.10 -7.83
C HIS A 35 -0.04 -2.86 -9.30
N SER A 36 -0.01 -1.60 -9.72
CA SER A 36 0.24 -1.17 -11.10
C SER A 36 1.44 -0.24 -11.18
N THR A 37 1.98 -0.09 -12.40
CA THR A 37 3.07 0.87 -12.69
C THR A 37 4.25 0.76 -11.70
N LEU A 38 4.63 -0.47 -11.35
CA LEU A 38 5.63 -0.75 -10.31
C LEU A 38 7.05 -0.32 -10.69
N ALA A 39 7.31 -0.12 -11.98
CA ALA A 39 8.56 0.43 -12.50
C ALA A 39 8.51 1.98 -12.64
N MET A 40 7.62 2.66 -11.93
CA MET A 40 7.53 4.12 -11.89
C MET A 40 8.84 4.74 -11.35
N ASP A 41 9.17 5.94 -11.83
CA ASP A 41 10.29 6.73 -11.30
C ASP A 41 10.18 6.93 -9.78
N SER A 42 11.32 6.92 -9.09
CA SER A 42 11.41 6.94 -7.63
C SER A 42 10.67 8.13 -7.00
N VAL A 43 10.80 9.32 -7.59
CA VAL A 43 10.18 10.53 -7.05
C VAL A 43 8.67 10.48 -7.25
N ALA A 44 8.21 9.97 -8.40
CA ALA A 44 6.79 9.81 -8.67
C ALA A 44 6.15 8.73 -7.77
N MET A 45 6.81 7.58 -7.59
CA MET A 45 6.35 6.52 -6.69
C MET A 45 6.29 7.01 -5.23
N THR A 46 7.28 7.78 -4.80
CA THR A 46 7.29 8.40 -3.47
C THR A 46 6.08 9.31 -3.28
N ARG A 47 5.79 10.22 -4.23
CA ARG A 47 4.60 11.10 -4.14
C ARG A 47 3.29 10.31 -4.12
N ARG A 48 3.20 9.25 -4.94
CA ARG A 48 2.03 8.35 -5.01
C ARG A 48 1.77 7.72 -3.64
N MET A 49 2.80 7.15 -3.01
CA MET A 49 2.68 6.54 -1.68
C MET A 49 2.39 7.58 -0.59
N LEU A 50 3.08 8.73 -0.58
CA LEU A 50 2.86 9.79 0.39
C LEU A 50 1.41 10.29 0.41
N ARG A 51 0.81 10.46 -0.77
CA ARG A 51 -0.60 10.85 -0.86
C ARG A 51 -1.53 9.79 -0.30
N ALA A 52 -1.27 8.51 -0.59
CA ALA A 52 -2.10 7.42 -0.12
C ALA A 52 -2.04 7.24 1.40
N VAL A 53 -0.84 7.24 2.00
CA VAL A 53 -0.69 7.02 3.45
C VAL A 53 -1.15 8.20 4.30
N ALA A 54 -1.37 9.37 3.69
CA ALA A 54 -1.96 10.55 4.32
C ALA A 54 -3.50 10.57 4.28
N ASN A 55 -4.14 9.62 3.59
CA ASN A 55 -5.58 9.52 3.54
C ASN A 55 -6.13 9.03 4.89
N GLU A 56 -7.13 9.74 5.43
CA GLU A 56 -7.71 9.46 6.76
C GLU A 56 -8.37 8.08 6.90
N HIS A 57 -8.68 7.43 5.78
CA HIS A 57 -9.29 6.10 5.76
C HIS A 57 -8.27 4.96 5.63
N VAL A 58 -6.97 5.23 5.49
CA VAL A 58 -5.96 4.19 5.33
C VAL A 58 -5.39 3.78 6.69
N ASP A 59 -5.48 2.49 7.01
CA ASP A 59 -4.92 1.94 8.25
C ASP A 59 -3.54 1.32 8.03
N VAL A 60 -3.31 0.74 6.84
CA VAL A 60 -2.10 -0.03 6.53
C VAL A 60 -1.59 0.26 5.12
N LEU A 61 -0.29 0.51 4.98
CA LEU A 61 0.41 0.44 3.71
C LEU A 61 0.82 -1.03 3.44
N GLY A 62 0.17 -1.67 2.47
CA GLY A 62 0.42 -3.06 2.08
C GLY A 62 1.71 -3.23 1.28
N HIS A 63 2.39 -4.37 1.46
CA HIS A 63 3.61 -4.87 0.78
C HIS A 63 4.33 -3.87 -0.15
N CYS A 64 4.77 -2.75 0.42
CA CYS A 64 5.04 -1.50 -0.33
C CYS A 64 6.14 -1.59 -1.40
N THR A 65 7.05 -2.55 -1.30
CA THR A 65 8.09 -2.75 -2.31
C THR A 65 7.56 -3.42 -3.57
N GLY A 66 6.42 -4.11 -3.50
CA GLY A 66 5.90 -4.94 -4.58
C GLY A 66 6.83 -6.08 -4.99
N ARG A 67 7.89 -6.38 -4.24
CA ARG A 67 8.89 -7.38 -4.62
C ARG A 67 8.31 -8.79 -4.59
N LEU A 68 8.63 -9.60 -5.60
CA LEU A 68 8.39 -11.04 -5.59
C LEU A 68 9.73 -11.76 -5.66
N VAL A 69 10.05 -12.55 -4.64
CA VAL A 69 11.33 -13.25 -4.53
C VAL A 69 11.28 -14.72 -4.97
N ALA A 70 10.08 -15.31 -4.98
CA ALA A 70 9.83 -16.70 -5.34
C ALA A 70 8.34 -16.93 -5.64
N GLY A 71 8.01 -18.13 -6.12
CA GLY A 71 6.63 -18.60 -6.30
C GLY A 71 6.14 -18.59 -7.75
N ASN A 72 4.90 -19.05 -7.94
CA ASN A 72 4.30 -19.34 -9.25
C ASN A 72 4.08 -18.09 -10.12
N ARG A 73 4.11 -16.91 -9.49
CA ARG A 73 3.97 -15.59 -10.15
C ARG A 73 5.30 -15.04 -10.65
N GLY A 74 6.38 -15.82 -10.55
CA GLY A 74 7.72 -15.43 -10.98
C GLY A 74 8.44 -14.52 -9.99
N ILE A 75 9.52 -13.91 -10.47
CA ILE A 75 10.36 -12.98 -9.71
C ILE A 75 10.07 -11.57 -10.23
N ARG A 76 9.93 -10.61 -9.32
CA ARG A 76 9.71 -9.19 -9.61
C ARG A 76 10.62 -8.36 -8.73
N ALA A 77 11.37 -7.44 -9.35
CA ALA A 77 12.16 -6.47 -8.63
C ALA A 77 11.28 -5.56 -7.76
N GLU A 78 11.87 -4.95 -6.74
CA GLU A 78 11.18 -3.95 -5.93
C GLU A 78 11.00 -2.63 -6.68
N SER A 79 9.89 -1.94 -6.38
CA SER A 79 9.68 -0.54 -6.75
C SER A 79 10.73 0.35 -6.07
N SER A 80 11.22 1.38 -6.76
CA SER A 80 12.08 2.40 -6.18
C SER A 80 11.24 3.50 -5.56
N PHE A 81 11.52 3.90 -4.32
CA PHE A 81 10.93 5.04 -3.63
C PHE A 81 11.80 5.46 -2.44
N ASP A 82 11.56 6.66 -1.90
CA ASP A 82 12.18 7.12 -0.65
C ASP A 82 11.47 6.49 0.56
N ALA A 83 12.04 5.40 1.06
CA ALA A 83 11.49 4.67 2.20
C ALA A 83 11.47 5.50 3.49
N GLU A 84 12.46 6.38 3.70
CA GLU A 84 12.51 7.22 4.91
C GLU A 84 11.35 8.21 4.90
N ALA A 85 11.10 8.87 3.76
CA ALA A 85 9.97 9.77 3.60
C ALA A 85 8.62 9.05 3.78
N VAL A 86 8.43 7.90 3.10
CA VAL A 86 7.17 7.15 3.16
C VAL A 86 6.90 6.62 4.56
N PHE A 87 7.89 6.05 5.25
CA PHE A 87 7.69 5.51 6.61
C PHE A 87 7.55 6.61 7.67
N THR A 88 8.19 7.76 7.46
CA THR A 88 7.95 8.95 8.29
C THR A 88 6.50 9.41 8.15
N ALA A 89 5.97 9.51 6.94
CA ALA A 89 4.57 9.86 6.70
C ALA A 89 3.60 8.83 7.31
N CYS A 90 3.89 7.54 7.17
CA CYS A 90 3.11 6.49 7.81
C CYS A 90 3.00 6.71 9.32
N ARG A 91 4.12 7.00 9.99
CA ARG A 91 4.17 7.33 11.42
C ARG A 91 3.37 8.59 11.77
N GLU A 92 3.46 9.63 10.95
CA GLU A 92 2.77 10.92 11.17
C GLU A 92 1.25 10.80 11.02
N HIS A 93 0.78 9.96 10.10
CA HIS A 93 -0.63 9.76 9.81
C HIS A 93 -1.28 8.59 10.57
N GLY A 94 -0.50 7.83 11.34
CA GLY A 94 -1.01 6.66 12.06
C GLY A 94 -1.22 5.42 11.19
N THR A 95 -0.71 5.43 9.96
CA THR A 95 -0.76 4.32 9.01
C THR A 95 0.32 3.29 9.38
N ALA A 96 -0.06 2.04 9.60
CA ALA A 96 0.88 0.94 9.83
C ALA A 96 1.58 0.53 8.52
N VAL A 97 2.79 -0.04 8.61
CA VAL A 97 3.48 -0.62 7.46
C VAL A 97 3.40 -2.14 7.55
N GLU A 98 2.95 -2.80 6.49
CA GLU A 98 2.81 -4.26 6.46
C GLU A 98 4.19 -4.94 6.37
N VAL A 99 4.38 -5.97 7.20
CA VAL A 99 5.39 -7.03 6.96
C VAL A 99 4.66 -8.25 6.42
N ASN A 100 4.58 -8.35 5.10
CA ASN A 100 3.85 -9.42 4.43
C ASN A 100 4.59 -10.76 4.53
N SER A 101 3.86 -11.85 4.81
CA SER A 101 4.40 -13.21 4.88
C SER A 101 3.63 -14.13 3.93
N PRO A 102 3.80 -13.96 2.60
CA PRO A 102 3.07 -14.77 1.64
C PRO A 102 3.59 -16.20 1.74
N GLY A 103 2.67 -17.17 1.91
CA GLY A 103 3.04 -18.57 2.04
C GLY A 103 3.81 -19.06 0.81
N THR A 104 4.81 -19.92 1.03
CA THR A 104 5.48 -20.65 -0.04
C THR A 104 4.64 -21.88 -0.40
N ALA A 105 3.67 -21.70 -1.29
CA ALA A 105 2.95 -22.82 -1.90
C ALA A 105 3.78 -23.41 -3.05
#